data_AF-A0A939J7J3-F1
#
_entry.id   AF-A0A939J7J3-F1
#
_cell.length_a   1.000
_cell.length_b   1.000
_cell.length_c   1.000
_cell.angle_alpha   90.00
_cell.angle_beta   90.00
_cell.angle_gamma   90.00
#
_symmetry.space_group_name_H-M   'P 1'
#
loop_
_entity.id
_entity.type
_entity.pdbx_description
1 polymer ?
#
loop_
_entity_poly.entity_id
_entity_poly.type
_entity_poly.pdbx_seq_one_letter_code
_entity_poly.pdbx_strand_id
1 'polypeptide(L)'
;MASGKTTTPSARRATPADTSTAAAEPDQVTTTAPNGESSRKSAASRSSRRNEAVQNPAYVNDQLNRVLFALDAFKKGDVSVRLTKQTDDIFAEIAEAYNSMVEMIGGVGGEVSRISKVAGVEGNLKARASADNAAGFWRDMINNINGLVDSIAVPVLEVGKVLKNISKGNLDETFQIPVSGDFKVMAETINKTIDNLNLFAGEVTRVAQEVGTEGKLGGQASVPNVGGVWKDLTDNVNTMASNLTSQVRDIANVATAVAKGDLSQKMTVDVKGEVLELKNILNQMVDSLNIFGDEVTRVALEVGTEGKLGGQASVPNVRGTWKDLTDNVNYMASNLTSQVRDIANVANAVAKGDLTQKMTVDVRGELLDLKQNLNQMVDSLNLFAGEVTRVALEVGTEGKLGGQASVPNVAGVWKDLTDNVNFMASSLTLQVRDIANVATAVAKGDLSQKVTVELKGELLDLKQNLNQMVDSLNLFAGEVTRVALEVGTEGKLGG
;
A
#
# COMPACT_ATOMS: atom_id res chain seq x y z
N MET A 1 7.44 35.59 13.11
CA MET A 1 8.76 35.51 13.77
C MET A 1 9.79 35.45 12.67
N ALA A 2 10.39 36.59 12.25
CA ALA A 2 11.54 37.29 12.85
C ALA A 2 12.85 36.47 12.70
N SER A 3 13.74 36.86 11.78
CA SER A 3 15.05 37.51 12.04
C SER A 3 16.19 36.50 12.26
N GLY A 4 17.44 36.67 11.85
CA GLY A 4 18.22 37.76 11.21
C GLY A 4 19.52 37.13 10.66
N LYS A 5 20.17 37.60 9.59
CA LYS A 5 21.07 38.76 9.50
C LYS A 5 21.88 39.04 10.77
N THR A 6 23.19 38.80 10.68
CA THR A 6 24.22 39.61 11.36
C THR A 6 25.45 39.76 10.45
N THR A 7 25.62 40.99 10.00
CA THR A 7 26.79 41.65 9.42
C THR A 7 27.75 42.16 10.51
N THR A 8 28.92 42.68 10.07
CA THR A 8 29.81 43.75 10.66
C THR A 8 31.13 43.32 11.35
N PRO A 9 32.12 44.23 11.53
CA PRO A 9 32.80 45.10 10.53
C PRO A 9 34.31 45.42 10.83
N SER A 10 35.00 46.12 9.92
CA SER A 10 35.91 47.29 10.16
C SER A 10 36.80 47.55 8.93
N ALA A 11 36.71 48.68 8.20
CA ALA A 11 37.18 50.06 8.52
C ALA A 11 38.72 50.19 8.41
N ARG A 12 39.37 51.22 7.81
CA ARG A 12 39.01 52.47 7.11
C ARG A 12 40.31 53.21 6.72
N ARG A 13 40.42 53.80 5.51
CA ARG A 13 41.02 55.13 5.13
C ARG A 13 41.18 55.17 3.60
N ALA A 14 40.42 55.97 2.81
CA ALA A 14 40.38 57.45 2.69
C ALA A 14 41.72 58.01 2.13
N THR A 15 41.82 58.81 1.05
CA THR A 15 40.89 59.73 0.33
C THR A 15 41.61 60.29 -0.94
N PRO A 16 41.01 61.17 -1.79
CA PRO A 16 41.04 61.02 -3.25
C PRO A 16 41.46 62.32 -4.03
N ALA A 17 41.01 62.40 -5.29
CA ALA A 17 40.88 63.56 -6.18
C ALA A 17 42.18 64.02 -6.89
N ASP A 18 42.18 64.53 -8.12
CA ASP A 18 41.10 65.22 -8.83
C ASP A 18 41.28 65.21 -10.36
N THR A 19 40.17 65.53 -11.01
CA THR A 19 39.91 65.85 -12.40
C THR A 19 40.67 67.09 -12.92
N SER A 20 40.91 67.17 -14.24
CA SER A 20 40.32 68.21 -15.11
C SER A 20 41.02 68.33 -16.47
N THR A 21 40.17 68.44 -17.49
CA THR A 21 40.38 68.82 -18.88
C THR A 21 40.70 70.31 -19.08
N ALA A 22 41.19 70.61 -20.30
CA ALA A 22 40.95 71.80 -21.14
C ALA A 22 42.10 72.83 -21.34
N ALA A 23 42.66 72.77 -22.56
CA ALA A 23 42.72 73.80 -23.60
C ALA A 23 43.43 75.17 -23.41
N ALA A 24 44.18 75.49 -24.48
CA ALA A 24 44.45 76.79 -25.13
C ALA A 24 45.77 77.55 -24.82
N GLU A 25 46.48 77.86 -25.93
CA GLU A 25 47.65 78.73 -26.18
C GLU A 25 47.39 80.23 -25.81
N PRO A 26 48.28 81.24 -26.04
CA PRO A 26 49.63 81.28 -26.68
C PRO A 26 50.72 82.19 -26.00
N ASP A 27 51.93 82.15 -26.57
CA ASP A 27 53.01 83.16 -26.74
C ASP A 27 53.50 84.06 -25.57
N GLN A 28 54.80 83.98 -25.24
CA GLN A 28 55.85 84.93 -25.68
C GLN A 28 57.25 84.65 -25.07
N VAL A 29 58.24 84.51 -25.96
CA VAL A 29 59.56 85.19 -26.03
C VAL A 29 60.42 85.39 -24.76
N THR A 30 61.61 84.78 -24.76
CA THR A 30 62.94 85.42 -24.57
C THR A 30 64.02 84.40 -25.00
N THR A 31 64.60 84.51 -26.19
CA THR A 31 65.86 85.21 -26.53
C THR A 31 67.08 84.86 -25.67
N THR A 32 67.92 83.94 -26.17
CA THR A 32 69.38 84.10 -26.19
C THR A 32 69.95 83.41 -27.43
N ALA A 33 70.67 84.17 -28.25
CA ALA A 33 71.57 83.74 -29.31
C ALA A 33 72.88 84.52 -29.14
N PRO A 34 73.97 84.28 -29.90
CA PRO A 34 74.23 83.19 -30.85
C PRO A 34 75.63 82.54 -30.66
N ASN A 35 75.88 81.44 -31.38
CA ASN A 35 77.12 81.34 -32.15
C ASN A 35 76.84 80.59 -33.45
N GLY A 36 77.01 81.30 -34.56
CA GLY A 36 76.85 80.81 -35.92
C GLY A 36 78.16 80.32 -36.51
N GLU A 37 78.05 79.90 -37.78
CA GLU A 37 79.12 79.51 -38.71
C GLU A 37 79.61 78.05 -38.65
N SER A 38 78.86 77.13 -39.27
CA SER A 38 79.49 76.05 -40.06
C SER A 38 78.58 75.30 -41.06
N SER A 39 77.25 75.52 -41.13
CA SER A 39 76.37 74.58 -41.87
C SER A 39 75.82 75.03 -43.23
N ARG A 40 76.24 76.17 -43.80
CA ARG A 40 75.71 76.65 -45.10
C ARG A 40 76.53 76.29 -46.35
N LYS A 41 77.66 75.57 -46.23
CA LYS A 41 78.43 75.09 -47.40
C LYS A 41 78.14 73.64 -47.82
N SER A 42 77.35 72.85 -47.08
CA SER A 42 77.08 71.43 -47.44
C SER A 42 75.78 71.18 -48.21
N ALA A 43 74.81 72.10 -48.19
CA ALA A 43 73.54 71.94 -48.89
C ALA A 43 73.63 72.25 -50.39
N ALA A 44 74.44 73.24 -50.79
CA ALA A 44 74.62 73.61 -52.18
C ALA A 44 75.43 72.56 -52.98
N SER A 45 76.46 71.94 -52.38
CA SER A 45 77.27 70.91 -53.06
C SER A 45 76.59 69.54 -53.17
N ARG A 46 75.55 69.28 -52.37
CA ARG A 46 74.74 68.05 -52.44
C ARG A 46 73.77 68.06 -53.62
N SER A 47 73.18 69.22 -53.95
CA SER A 47 72.29 69.32 -55.12
C SER A 47 73.03 69.17 -56.45
N SER A 48 74.28 69.65 -56.54
CA SER A 48 75.11 69.53 -57.75
C SER A 48 75.55 68.08 -58.01
N ARG A 49 75.91 67.32 -56.96
CA ARG A 49 76.25 65.89 -57.07
C ARG A 49 75.04 64.98 -57.32
N ARG A 50 73.84 65.39 -56.89
CA ARG A 50 72.59 64.66 -57.13
C ARG A 50 72.30 64.48 -58.62
N ASN A 51 72.70 65.45 -59.44
CA ASN A 51 72.51 65.40 -60.90
C ASN A 51 73.67 64.76 -61.68
N GLU A 52 74.90 64.69 -61.14
CA GLU A 52 76.05 64.09 -61.85
C GLU A 52 76.03 62.54 -61.84
N ALA A 53 75.57 61.91 -60.75
CA ALA A 53 75.53 60.45 -60.65
C ALA A 53 74.48 59.82 -61.60
N VAL A 54 73.35 60.50 -61.80
CA VAL A 54 72.26 60.06 -62.68
C VAL A 54 72.60 60.28 -64.17
N GLN A 55 73.63 61.06 -64.48
CA GLN A 55 74.14 61.26 -65.85
C GLN A 55 75.16 60.20 -66.29
N ASN A 56 75.65 59.34 -65.38
CA ASN A 56 76.55 58.25 -65.72
C ASN A 56 75.77 57.00 -66.19
N PRO A 57 75.83 56.61 -67.48
CA PRO A 57 75.06 55.49 -68.01
C PRO A 57 75.39 54.15 -67.34
N ALA A 58 76.64 53.97 -66.90
CA ALA A 58 77.06 52.72 -66.24
C ALA A 58 76.44 52.57 -64.85
N TYR A 59 76.32 53.67 -64.09
CA TYR A 59 75.67 53.68 -62.78
C TYR A 59 74.16 53.41 -62.90
N VAL A 60 73.50 54.11 -63.82
CA VAL A 60 72.06 53.90 -64.10
C VAL A 60 71.79 52.45 -64.50
N ASN A 61 72.62 51.86 -65.38
CA ASN A 61 72.43 50.47 -65.82
C ASN A 61 72.65 49.45 -64.68
N ASP A 62 73.64 49.67 -63.80
CA ASP A 62 73.85 48.84 -62.61
C ASP A 62 72.66 48.90 -61.64
N GLN A 63 72.15 50.11 -61.34
CA GLN A 63 70.97 50.26 -60.47
C GLN A 63 69.71 49.64 -61.08
N LEU A 64 69.50 49.78 -62.40
CA LEU A 64 68.40 49.12 -63.11
C LEU A 64 68.52 47.60 -63.09
N ASN A 65 69.72 47.04 -63.25
CA ASN A 65 69.96 45.60 -63.12
C ASN A 65 69.67 45.09 -61.70
N ARG A 66 70.00 45.89 -60.67
CA ARG A 66 69.69 45.56 -59.26
C ARG A 66 68.18 45.56 -59.01
N VAL A 67 67.45 46.57 -59.52
CA VAL A 67 65.99 46.61 -59.43
C VAL A 67 65.37 45.43 -60.20
N LEU A 68 65.87 45.13 -61.41
CA LEU A 68 65.40 44.00 -62.22
C LEU A 68 65.61 42.66 -61.50
N PHE A 69 66.77 42.47 -60.87
CA PHE A 69 67.05 41.29 -60.05
C PHE A 69 66.07 41.18 -58.87
N ALA A 70 65.84 42.28 -58.15
CA ALA A 70 64.91 42.30 -57.02
C ALA A 70 63.46 42.02 -57.47
N LEU A 71 63.03 42.60 -58.59
CA LEU A 71 61.73 42.31 -59.18
C LEU A 71 61.61 40.86 -59.66
N ASP A 72 62.67 40.25 -60.20
CA ASP A 72 62.69 38.83 -60.60
C ASP A 72 62.63 37.89 -59.39
N ALA A 73 63.34 38.23 -58.30
CA ALA A 73 63.26 37.50 -57.04
C ALA A 73 61.85 37.60 -56.44
N PHE A 74 61.29 38.80 -56.37
CA PHE A 74 59.92 39.03 -55.91
C PHE A 74 58.89 38.30 -56.77
N LYS A 75 59.04 38.31 -58.10
CA LYS A 75 58.18 37.54 -59.03
C LYS A 75 58.21 36.04 -58.75
N LYS A 76 59.33 35.51 -58.27
CA LYS A 76 59.48 34.10 -57.85
C LYS A 76 58.97 33.82 -56.44
N GLY A 77 58.44 34.83 -55.74
CA GLY A 77 57.93 34.73 -54.38
C GLY A 77 59.00 34.93 -53.29
N ASP A 78 60.22 35.30 -53.65
CA ASP A 78 61.27 35.61 -52.67
C ASP A 78 61.11 37.05 -52.15
N VAL A 79 60.48 37.17 -50.99
CA VAL A 79 60.27 38.42 -50.27
C VAL A 79 61.41 38.77 -49.30
N SER A 80 62.55 38.06 -49.35
CA SER A 80 63.71 38.34 -48.49
C SER A 80 64.65 39.40 -49.07
N VAL A 81 64.65 39.58 -50.40
CA VAL A 81 65.52 40.53 -51.10
C VAL A 81 65.15 41.97 -50.74
N ARG A 82 66.15 42.78 -50.38
CA ARG A 82 66.02 44.21 -50.10
C ARG A 82 66.99 45.02 -50.97
N LEU A 83 66.52 46.15 -51.48
CA LEU A 83 67.35 47.10 -52.20
C LEU A 83 68.03 48.04 -51.19
N THR A 84 69.35 48.15 -51.24
CA THR A 84 70.11 49.06 -50.36
C THR A 84 70.12 50.48 -50.92
N LYS A 85 69.82 51.47 -50.07
CA LYS A 85 69.92 52.90 -50.39
C LYS A 85 71.40 53.31 -50.40
N GLN A 86 71.99 53.50 -51.58
CA GLN A 86 73.42 53.84 -51.73
C GLN A 86 73.67 55.36 -51.81
N THR A 87 72.76 56.09 -52.47
CA THR A 87 72.83 57.54 -52.69
C THR A 87 71.43 58.15 -52.54
N ASP A 88 71.34 59.42 -52.18
CA ASP A 88 70.05 60.13 -52.05
C ASP A 88 69.57 60.61 -53.43
N ASP A 89 69.05 59.66 -54.22
CA ASP A 89 68.59 59.83 -55.60
C ASP A 89 67.28 59.05 -55.86
N ILE A 90 66.79 59.09 -57.10
CA ILE A 90 65.57 58.37 -57.51
C ILE A 90 65.67 56.84 -57.29
N PHE A 91 66.86 56.26 -57.32
CA PHE A 91 67.04 54.83 -57.06
C PHE A 91 66.91 54.50 -55.57
N ALA A 92 67.24 55.44 -54.67
CA ALA A 92 66.89 55.29 -53.25
C ALA A 92 65.39 55.40 -52.99
N GLU A 93 64.67 56.27 -53.70
CA GLU A 93 63.19 56.33 -53.63
C GLU A 93 62.55 55.05 -54.19
N ILE A 94 63.06 54.52 -55.30
CA ILE A 94 62.63 53.22 -55.86
C ILE A 94 62.95 52.08 -54.89
N ALA A 95 64.13 52.08 -54.27
CA ALA A 95 64.52 51.08 -53.28
C ALA A 95 63.60 51.12 -52.05
N GLU A 96 63.21 52.31 -51.60
CA GLU A 96 62.25 52.50 -50.51
C GLU A 96 60.87 51.96 -50.87
N ALA A 97 60.33 52.37 -52.03
CA ALA A 97 59.03 51.90 -52.50
C ALA A 97 59.01 50.38 -52.67
N TYR A 98 60.06 49.79 -53.25
CA TYR A 98 60.20 48.34 -53.37
C TYR A 98 60.30 47.65 -52.00
N ASN A 99 61.15 48.14 -51.09
CA ASN A 99 61.30 47.54 -49.77
C ASN A 99 60.00 47.59 -48.97
N SER A 100 59.27 48.71 -48.99
CA SER A 100 57.95 48.84 -48.36
C SER A 100 56.91 47.91 -48.99
N MET A 101 56.94 47.74 -50.32
CA MET A 101 56.07 46.78 -51.02
C MET A 101 56.36 45.35 -50.56
N VAL A 102 57.63 44.94 -50.52
CA VAL A 102 58.03 43.59 -50.12
C VAL A 102 57.77 43.35 -48.62
N GLU A 103 57.96 44.37 -47.77
CA GLU A 103 57.62 44.33 -46.36
C GLU A 103 56.11 44.12 -46.16
N MET A 104 55.26 44.85 -46.88
CA MET A 104 53.81 44.70 -46.83
C MET A 104 53.36 43.28 -47.25
N ILE A 105 53.93 42.76 -48.35
CA ILE A 105 53.59 41.43 -48.87
C ILE A 105 54.07 40.32 -47.95
N GLY A 106 55.29 40.45 -47.44
CA GLY A 106 55.85 39.53 -46.44
C GLY A 106 55.04 39.53 -45.14
N GLY A 107 54.63 40.71 -44.67
CA GLY A 107 53.79 40.87 -43.47
C GLY A 107 52.43 40.21 -43.63
N VAL A 108 51.71 40.48 -44.73
CA VAL A 108 50.41 39.85 -44.99
C VAL A 108 50.53 38.35 -45.23
N GLY A 109 51.54 37.88 -45.98
CA GLY A 109 51.78 36.45 -46.19
C GLY A 109 52.12 35.69 -44.90
N GLY A 110 52.92 36.31 -44.04
CA GLY A 110 53.20 35.83 -42.69
C GLY A 110 51.93 35.76 -41.84
N GLU A 111 51.08 36.78 -41.92
CA GLU A 111 49.85 36.82 -41.16
C GLU A 111 48.81 35.81 -41.63
N VAL A 112 48.68 35.59 -42.94
CA VAL A 112 47.88 34.50 -43.52
C VAL A 112 48.35 33.14 -43.00
N SER A 113 49.66 32.93 -42.95
CA SER A 113 50.24 31.68 -42.44
C SER A 113 49.96 31.51 -40.95
N ARG A 114 50.07 32.59 -40.16
CA ARG A 114 49.77 32.58 -38.73
C ARG A 114 48.29 32.28 -38.47
N ILE A 115 47.36 32.99 -39.12
CA ILE A 115 45.93 32.79 -38.89
C ILE A 115 45.46 31.42 -39.36
N SER A 116 46.01 30.91 -40.47
CA SER A 116 45.76 29.53 -40.93
C SER A 116 46.15 28.50 -39.86
N LYS A 117 47.32 28.67 -39.22
CA LYS A 117 47.75 27.81 -38.13
C LYS A 117 46.87 27.97 -36.88
N VAL A 118 46.66 29.19 -36.41
CA VAL A 118 45.97 29.47 -35.13
C VAL A 118 44.47 29.15 -35.20
N ALA A 119 43.78 29.57 -36.27
CA ALA A 119 42.36 29.31 -36.43
C ALA A 119 42.08 27.92 -37.00
N GLY A 120 42.84 27.49 -38.01
CA GLY A 120 42.60 26.24 -38.73
C GLY A 120 43.13 25.00 -38.02
N VAL A 121 44.34 25.05 -37.45
CA VAL A 121 44.99 23.88 -36.82
C VAL A 121 44.81 23.87 -35.31
N GLU A 122 45.08 25.00 -34.64
CA GLU A 122 44.98 25.09 -33.17
C GLU A 122 43.53 25.27 -32.69
N GLY A 123 42.58 25.55 -33.60
CA GLY A 123 41.15 25.67 -33.30
C GLY A 123 40.77 26.96 -32.55
N ASN A 124 41.68 27.95 -32.46
CA ASN A 124 41.37 29.24 -31.86
C ASN A 124 40.62 30.14 -32.86
N LEU A 125 39.32 29.87 -33.00
CA LEU A 125 38.42 30.58 -33.92
C LEU A 125 38.14 32.04 -33.51
N LYS A 126 38.66 32.50 -32.37
CA LYS A 126 38.60 33.90 -31.94
C LYS A 126 39.79 34.74 -32.44
N ALA A 127 40.84 34.10 -32.95
CA ALA A 127 41.97 34.80 -33.53
C ALA A 127 41.56 35.52 -34.83
N ARG A 128 42.11 36.70 -35.07
CA ARG A 128 41.91 37.47 -36.31
C ARG A 128 43.26 37.84 -36.91
N ALA A 129 43.28 37.97 -38.24
CA ALA A 129 44.41 38.47 -38.98
C ALA A 129 44.55 40.00 -38.78
N SER A 130 45.76 40.49 -38.56
CA SER A 130 46.10 41.90 -38.43
C SER A 130 47.41 42.21 -39.16
N ALA A 131 47.45 43.33 -39.87
CA ALA A 131 48.66 43.83 -40.51
C ALA A 131 48.79 45.33 -40.25
N ASP A 132 49.80 45.71 -39.46
CA ASP A 132 50.10 47.11 -39.16
C ASP A 132 50.49 47.84 -40.46
N ASN A 133 49.99 49.07 -40.63
CA ASN A 133 50.19 49.89 -41.83
C ASN A 133 49.59 49.36 -43.15
N ALA A 134 48.80 48.28 -43.14
CA ALA A 134 48.11 47.80 -44.33
C ALA A 134 47.05 48.81 -44.81
N ALA A 135 47.14 49.21 -46.08
CA ALA A 135 46.22 50.16 -46.71
C ALA A 135 45.76 49.64 -48.08
N GLY A 136 44.63 50.19 -48.56
CA GLY A 136 44.01 49.80 -49.83
C GLY A 136 43.79 48.29 -49.92
N PHE A 137 44.26 47.69 -51.01
CA PHE A 137 44.11 46.25 -51.32
C PHE A 137 44.55 45.32 -50.18
N TRP A 138 45.66 45.63 -49.49
CA TRP A 138 46.17 44.78 -48.41
C TRP A 138 45.24 44.71 -47.22
N ARG A 139 44.63 45.85 -46.87
CA ARG A 139 43.63 45.93 -45.80
C ARG A 139 42.37 45.16 -46.20
N ASP A 140 41.93 45.30 -47.45
CA ASP A 140 40.76 44.59 -47.95
C ASP A 140 40.97 43.07 -47.95
N MET A 141 42.18 42.61 -48.27
CA MET A 141 42.53 41.19 -48.17
C MET A 141 42.50 40.66 -46.72
N ILE A 142 43.08 41.40 -45.76
CA ILE A 142 42.99 41.03 -44.34
C ILE A 142 41.52 41.00 -43.88
N ASN A 143 40.71 41.97 -44.29
CA ASN A 143 39.28 42.00 -44.00
C ASN A 143 38.54 40.81 -44.61
N ASN A 144 38.85 40.43 -45.84
CA ASN A 144 38.25 39.27 -46.51
C ASN A 144 38.62 37.96 -45.80
N ILE A 145 39.87 37.80 -45.37
CA ILE A 145 40.31 36.65 -44.56
C ILE A 145 39.55 36.61 -43.24
N ASN A 146 39.46 37.74 -42.54
CA ASN A 146 38.70 37.83 -41.29
C ASN A 146 37.22 37.51 -41.52
N GLY A 147 36.62 37.98 -42.62
CA GLY A 147 35.23 37.65 -42.98
C GLY A 147 35.02 36.16 -43.25
N LEU A 148 35.97 35.48 -43.89
CA LEU A 148 35.95 34.02 -44.05
C LEU A 148 36.08 33.30 -42.71
N VAL A 149 37.00 33.76 -41.85
CA VAL A 149 37.16 33.21 -40.49
C VAL A 149 35.87 33.42 -39.68
N ASP A 150 35.26 34.60 -39.72
CA ASP A 150 33.99 34.91 -39.04
C ASP A 150 32.85 34.01 -39.53
N SER A 151 32.76 33.80 -40.85
CA SER A 151 31.71 32.99 -41.48
C SER A 151 31.71 31.52 -41.02
N ILE A 152 32.86 31.02 -40.56
CA ILE A 152 33.00 29.66 -39.99
C ILE A 152 32.97 29.72 -38.45
N ALA A 153 33.67 30.69 -37.85
CA ALA A 153 33.83 30.80 -36.40
C ALA A 153 32.50 31.02 -35.69
N VAL A 154 31.65 31.90 -36.21
CA VAL A 154 30.37 32.26 -35.56
C VAL A 154 29.45 31.04 -35.42
N PRO A 155 29.13 30.27 -36.49
CA PRO A 155 28.30 29.08 -36.36
C PRO A 155 28.91 28.00 -35.46
N VAL A 156 30.22 27.74 -35.56
CA VAL A 156 30.87 26.67 -34.77
C VAL A 156 30.87 27.01 -33.28
N LEU A 157 31.14 28.26 -32.92
CA LEU A 157 31.09 28.70 -31.52
C LEU A 157 29.67 28.65 -30.96
N GLU A 158 28.65 28.96 -31.77
CA GLU A 158 27.24 28.85 -31.36
C GLU A 158 26.83 27.40 -31.11
N VAL A 159 27.26 26.45 -31.96
CA VAL A 159 27.06 25.01 -31.69
C VAL A 159 27.69 24.62 -30.35
N GLY A 160 28.92 25.07 -30.09
CA GLY A 160 29.58 24.82 -28.80
C GLY A 160 28.79 25.37 -27.61
N LYS A 161 28.15 26.53 -27.76
CA LYS A 161 27.28 27.13 -26.73
C LYS A 161 26.02 26.29 -26.53
N VAL A 162 25.32 25.92 -27.61
CA VAL A 162 24.09 25.12 -27.55
C VAL A 162 24.36 23.74 -26.93
N LEU A 163 25.43 23.05 -27.36
CA LEU A 163 25.84 21.77 -26.76
C LEU A 163 26.19 21.89 -25.27
N LYS A 164 26.78 23.02 -24.86
CA LYS A 164 27.06 23.31 -23.44
C LYS A 164 25.78 23.54 -22.63
N ASN A 165 24.70 24.02 -23.24
CA ASN A 165 23.40 24.14 -22.58
C ASN A 165 22.73 22.76 -22.45
N ILE A 166 22.74 21.97 -23.54
CA ILE A 166 22.22 20.59 -23.54
C ILE A 166 22.92 19.75 -22.46
N SER A 167 24.24 19.85 -22.32
CA SER A 167 24.98 19.10 -21.29
C SER A 167 24.64 19.49 -19.85
N LYS A 168 24.07 20.68 -19.64
CA LYS A 168 23.54 21.13 -18.35
C LYS A 168 22.06 20.81 -18.17
N GLY A 169 21.42 20.18 -19.16
CA GLY A 169 19.98 19.93 -19.17
C GLY A 169 19.12 21.15 -19.50
N ASN A 170 19.71 22.27 -19.95
CA ASN A 170 18.96 23.41 -20.46
C ASN A 170 18.67 23.21 -21.95
N LEU A 171 17.41 22.93 -22.26
CA LEU A 171 16.92 22.64 -23.61
C LEU A 171 16.07 23.78 -24.19
N ASP A 172 16.00 24.93 -23.51
CA ASP A 172 15.25 26.10 -23.98
C ASP A 172 16.04 26.91 -25.02
N GLU A 173 17.37 26.82 -24.99
CA GLU A 173 18.26 27.53 -25.92
C GLU A 173 18.55 26.68 -27.17
N THR A 174 18.08 27.15 -28.33
CA THR A 174 18.29 26.55 -29.64
C THR A 174 19.30 27.34 -30.50
N PHE A 175 19.73 26.77 -31.62
CA PHE A 175 20.55 27.46 -32.60
C PHE A 175 19.70 28.49 -33.36
N GLN A 176 19.98 29.78 -33.19
CA GLN A 176 19.17 30.89 -33.74
C GLN A 176 19.87 31.75 -34.81
N ILE A 177 21.18 31.56 -35.02
CA ILE A 177 21.94 32.40 -35.96
C ILE A 177 21.51 32.08 -37.40
N PRO A 178 21.23 33.07 -38.26
CA PRO A 178 20.94 32.84 -39.66
C PRO A 178 22.17 32.24 -40.36
N VAL A 179 22.01 31.02 -40.87
CA VAL A 179 23.06 30.29 -41.58
C VAL A 179 22.52 29.69 -42.86
N SER A 180 23.41 29.44 -43.82
CA SER A 180 23.07 28.89 -45.14
C SER A 180 23.96 27.69 -45.47
N GLY A 181 23.55 26.89 -46.46
CA GLY A 181 24.28 25.69 -46.89
C GLY A 181 24.39 24.65 -45.76
N ASP A 182 25.57 24.05 -45.60
CA ASP A 182 25.82 22.98 -44.61
C ASP A 182 25.58 23.42 -43.16
N PHE A 183 25.86 24.70 -42.85
CA PHE A 183 25.58 25.24 -41.51
C PHE A 183 24.08 25.24 -41.20
N LYS A 184 23.22 25.42 -42.21
CA LYS A 184 21.76 25.33 -42.03
C LYS A 184 21.34 23.91 -41.70
N VAL A 185 21.87 22.92 -42.42
CA VAL A 185 21.59 21.50 -42.13
C VAL A 185 22.04 21.13 -40.72
N MET A 186 23.20 21.61 -40.28
CA MET A 186 23.69 21.41 -38.91
C MET A 186 22.77 22.07 -37.87
N ALA A 187 22.37 23.33 -38.09
CA ALA A 187 21.47 24.06 -37.20
C ALA A 187 20.11 23.34 -37.06
N GLU A 188 19.50 22.92 -38.18
CA GLU A 188 18.24 22.18 -38.19
C GLU A 188 18.37 20.83 -37.46
N THR A 189 19.49 20.12 -37.63
CA THR A 189 19.74 18.84 -36.97
C THR A 189 19.89 18.99 -35.45
N ILE A 190 20.61 20.02 -35.00
CA ILE A 190 20.77 20.32 -33.57
C ILE A 190 19.42 20.70 -32.96
N ASN A 191 18.67 21.60 -33.61
CA ASN A 191 17.36 22.02 -33.12
C ASN A 191 16.38 20.85 -33.04
N LYS A 192 16.34 19.99 -34.07
CA LYS A 192 15.52 18.76 -34.03
C LYS A 192 15.92 17.82 -32.90
N THR A 193 17.20 17.75 -32.55
CA THR A 193 17.68 16.95 -31.41
C THR A 193 17.19 17.55 -30.09
N ILE A 194 17.21 18.88 -29.94
CA ILE A 194 16.66 19.58 -28.77
C ILE A 194 15.16 19.35 -28.66
N ASP A 195 14.42 19.47 -29.76
CA ASP A 195 12.97 19.24 -29.80
C ASP A 195 12.63 17.82 -29.33
N ASN A 196 13.34 16.81 -29.84
CA ASN A 196 13.16 15.41 -29.42
C ASN A 196 13.47 15.20 -27.94
N LEU A 197 14.53 15.83 -27.42
CA LEU A 197 14.88 15.78 -25.99
C LEU A 197 13.78 16.41 -25.13
N ASN A 198 13.26 17.56 -25.52
CA ASN A 198 12.17 18.24 -24.83
C ASN A 198 10.88 17.41 -24.82
N LEU A 199 10.50 16.83 -25.96
CA LEU A 199 9.34 15.95 -26.05
C LEU A 199 9.49 14.74 -25.14
N PHE A 200 10.64 14.07 -25.17
CA PHE A 200 10.89 12.91 -24.32
C PHE A 200 10.88 13.27 -22.83
N ALA A 201 11.56 14.35 -22.43
CA ALA A 201 11.58 14.81 -21.05
C ALA A 201 10.17 15.16 -20.54
N GLY A 202 9.36 15.82 -21.38
CA GLY A 202 7.97 16.12 -21.08
C GLY A 202 7.13 14.85 -20.88
N GLU A 203 7.23 13.89 -21.80
CA GLU A 203 6.46 12.63 -21.73
C GLU A 203 6.87 11.75 -20.54
N VAL A 204 8.15 11.62 -20.25
CA VAL A 204 8.62 10.88 -19.06
C VAL A 204 8.15 11.54 -17.78
N THR A 205 8.24 12.88 -17.68
CA THR A 205 7.76 13.63 -16.51
C THR A 205 6.26 13.44 -16.32
N ARG A 206 5.49 13.54 -17.40
CA ARG A 206 4.03 13.33 -17.39
C ARG A 206 3.65 11.93 -16.93
N VAL A 207 4.24 10.88 -17.53
CA VAL A 207 3.93 9.49 -17.18
C VAL A 207 4.36 9.17 -15.74
N ALA A 208 5.52 9.67 -15.30
CA ALA A 208 5.96 9.51 -13.92
C ALA A 208 5.00 10.18 -12.92
N GLN A 209 4.48 11.36 -13.26
CA GLN A 209 3.49 12.04 -12.43
C GLN A 209 2.14 11.29 -12.44
N GLU A 210 1.60 10.96 -13.61
CA GLU A 210 0.30 10.27 -13.74
C GLU A 210 0.29 8.91 -13.05
N VAL A 211 1.25 8.04 -13.40
CA VAL A 211 1.27 6.65 -12.92
C VAL A 211 1.92 6.54 -11.54
N GLY A 212 3.01 7.28 -11.30
CA GLY A 212 3.79 7.17 -10.07
C GLY A 212 3.30 8.02 -8.92
N THR A 213 2.68 9.19 -9.18
CA THR A 213 2.29 10.14 -8.12
C THR A 213 0.77 10.29 -8.00
N GLU A 214 0.06 10.48 -9.11
CA GLU A 214 -1.39 10.71 -9.12
C GLU A 214 -2.21 9.41 -9.08
N GLY A 215 -1.58 8.25 -9.33
CA GLY A 215 -2.27 6.96 -9.36
C GLY A 215 -3.23 6.79 -10.55
N LYS A 216 -3.10 7.62 -11.59
CA LYS A 216 -3.84 7.48 -12.86
C LYS A 216 -3.24 6.34 -13.67
N LEU A 217 -3.73 5.14 -13.40
CA LEU A 217 -3.24 3.91 -14.03
C LEU A 217 -3.60 3.84 -15.52
N GLY A 218 -2.63 3.51 -16.37
CA GLY A 218 -2.78 3.39 -17.83
C GLY A 218 -2.10 4.50 -18.64
N GLY A 219 -1.46 5.47 -17.98
CA GLY A 219 -0.62 6.46 -18.66
C GLY A 219 0.54 5.81 -19.41
N GLN A 220 0.74 6.22 -20.66
CA GLN A 220 1.85 5.78 -21.52
C GLN A 220 2.48 6.98 -22.21
N ALA A 221 3.79 6.92 -22.39
CA ALA A 221 4.58 7.91 -23.12
C ALA A 221 4.33 7.72 -24.62
N SER A 222 4.02 8.82 -25.30
CA SER A 222 3.86 8.85 -26.75
C SER A 222 4.80 9.90 -27.34
N VAL A 223 5.95 9.44 -27.84
CA VAL A 223 6.93 10.31 -28.49
C VAL A 223 6.90 10.06 -29.99
N PRO A 224 6.46 11.02 -30.82
CA PRO A 224 6.35 10.82 -32.27
C PRO A 224 7.73 10.72 -32.93
N ASN A 225 7.84 9.93 -34.00
CA ASN A 225 9.04 9.82 -34.84
C ASN A 225 10.32 9.35 -34.13
N VAL A 226 10.20 8.61 -33.03
CA VAL A 226 11.37 8.04 -32.32
C VAL A 226 11.84 6.74 -32.97
N GLY A 227 13.16 6.62 -33.11
CA GLY A 227 13.86 5.42 -33.56
C GLY A 227 15.14 5.20 -32.76
N GLY A 228 15.69 3.98 -32.85
CA GLY A 228 16.87 3.59 -32.07
C GLY A 228 16.64 3.71 -30.57
N VAL A 229 17.64 4.23 -29.85
CA VAL A 229 17.63 4.33 -28.38
C VAL A 229 16.41 5.06 -27.82
N TRP A 230 15.89 6.08 -28.53
CA TRP A 230 14.70 6.81 -28.10
C TRP A 230 13.45 5.96 -28.07
N LYS A 231 13.31 5.05 -29.04
CA LYS A 231 12.21 4.10 -29.08
C LYS A 231 12.33 3.08 -27.95
N ASP A 232 13.53 2.51 -27.77
CA ASP A 232 13.79 1.52 -26.72
C ASP A 232 13.51 2.10 -25.33
N LEU A 233 13.93 3.34 -25.06
CA LEU A 233 13.64 4.03 -23.80
C LEU A 233 12.14 4.28 -23.61
N THR A 234 11.43 4.72 -24.65
CA THR A 234 9.98 4.93 -24.60
C THR A 234 9.24 3.62 -24.32
N ASP A 235 9.63 2.54 -25.00
CA ASP A 235 9.02 1.22 -24.84
C ASP A 235 9.31 0.64 -23.43
N ASN A 236 10.49 0.89 -22.87
CA ASN A 236 10.82 0.51 -21.48
C ASN A 236 9.99 1.28 -20.44
N VAL A 237 9.84 2.61 -20.60
CA VAL A 237 8.96 3.42 -19.73
C VAL A 237 7.52 2.94 -19.81
N ASN A 238 7.03 2.64 -21.01
CA ASN A 238 5.68 2.10 -21.21
C ASN A 238 5.50 0.71 -20.61
N THR A 239 6.52 -0.14 -20.70
CA THR A 239 6.51 -1.47 -20.06
C THR A 239 6.45 -1.33 -18.54
N MET A 240 7.24 -0.44 -17.95
CA MET A 240 7.20 -0.15 -16.51
C MET A 240 5.83 0.37 -16.08
N ALA A 241 5.28 1.38 -16.79
CA ALA A 241 3.98 1.96 -16.49
C ALA A 241 2.83 0.95 -16.64
N SER A 242 2.88 0.09 -17.66
CA SER A 242 1.92 -1.00 -17.89
C SER A 242 1.98 -2.06 -16.79
N ASN A 243 3.18 -2.46 -16.37
CA ASN A 243 3.37 -3.40 -15.27
C ASN A 243 2.82 -2.84 -13.95
N LEU A 244 3.17 -1.60 -13.59
CA LEU A 244 2.63 -0.97 -12.38
C LEU A 244 1.10 -0.84 -12.45
N THR A 245 0.57 -0.46 -13.62
CA THR A 245 -0.88 -0.35 -13.86
C THR A 245 -1.59 -1.68 -13.67
N SER A 246 -1.11 -2.76 -14.28
CA SER A 246 -1.74 -4.08 -14.19
C SER A 246 -1.66 -4.63 -12.77
N GLN A 247 -0.51 -4.48 -12.11
CA GLN A 247 -0.28 -4.93 -10.74
C GLN A 247 -1.20 -4.24 -9.73
N VAL A 248 -1.23 -2.90 -9.73
CA VAL A 248 -2.07 -2.13 -8.79
C VAL A 248 -3.55 -2.34 -9.07
N ARG A 249 -3.95 -2.47 -10.33
CA ARG A 249 -5.35 -2.73 -10.69
C ARG A 249 -5.81 -4.13 -10.26
N ASP A 250 -4.96 -5.15 -10.39
CA ASP A 250 -5.27 -6.51 -9.91
C ASP A 250 -5.44 -6.54 -8.37
N ILE A 251 -4.55 -5.85 -7.64
CA ILE A 251 -4.68 -5.66 -6.18
C ILE A 251 -6.03 -5.00 -5.84
N ALA A 252 -6.37 -3.92 -6.53
CA ALA A 252 -7.62 -3.19 -6.27
C ALA A 252 -8.85 -4.06 -6.55
N ASN A 253 -8.82 -4.89 -7.60
CA ASN A 253 -9.90 -5.82 -7.92
C ASN A 253 -10.09 -6.87 -6.82
N VAL A 254 -9.01 -7.52 -6.37
CA VAL A 254 -9.06 -8.52 -5.31
C VAL A 254 -9.51 -7.89 -3.98
N ALA A 255 -8.96 -6.73 -3.60
CA ALA A 255 -9.39 -6.02 -2.39
C ALA A 255 -10.87 -5.64 -2.44
N THR A 256 -11.36 -5.20 -3.60
CA THR A 256 -12.78 -4.89 -3.82
C THR A 256 -13.65 -6.14 -3.72
N ALA A 257 -13.20 -7.28 -4.25
CA ALA A 257 -13.91 -8.55 -4.16
C ALA A 257 -14.02 -9.03 -2.71
N VAL A 258 -12.90 -9.02 -1.96
CA VAL A 258 -12.86 -9.34 -0.53
C VAL A 258 -13.78 -8.43 0.27
N ALA A 259 -13.77 -7.11 0.00
CA ALA A 259 -14.66 -6.16 0.67
C ALA A 259 -16.16 -6.42 0.39
N LYS A 260 -16.48 -7.02 -0.77
CA LYS A 260 -17.84 -7.45 -1.12
C LYS A 260 -18.18 -8.87 -0.64
N GLY A 261 -17.25 -9.55 0.02
CA GLY A 261 -17.40 -10.93 0.47
C GLY A 261 -17.18 -12.00 -0.62
N ASP A 262 -16.69 -11.62 -1.80
CA ASP A 262 -16.28 -12.57 -2.83
C ASP A 262 -14.83 -13.01 -2.58
N LEU A 263 -14.68 -14.20 -1.99
CA LEU A 263 -13.40 -14.81 -1.66
C LEU A 263 -12.91 -15.79 -2.74
N SER A 264 -13.52 -15.77 -3.93
CA SER A 264 -13.07 -16.56 -5.08
C SER A 264 -11.98 -15.85 -5.89
N GLN A 265 -11.89 -14.52 -5.78
CA GLN A 265 -10.97 -13.70 -6.56
C GLN A 265 -9.57 -13.73 -5.97
N LYS A 266 -8.57 -13.97 -6.83
CA LYS A 266 -7.16 -13.97 -6.49
C LYS A 266 -6.37 -13.10 -7.45
N MET A 267 -5.22 -12.64 -7.01
CA MET A 267 -4.26 -12.00 -7.90
C MET A 267 -3.75 -13.04 -8.90
N THR A 268 -3.88 -12.72 -10.19
CA THR A 268 -3.52 -13.62 -11.29
C THR A 268 -2.38 -13.08 -12.14
N VAL A 269 -2.13 -11.77 -12.12
CA VAL A 269 -1.05 -11.13 -12.88
C VAL A 269 0.31 -11.78 -12.58
N ASP A 270 1.11 -11.99 -13.62
CA ASP A 270 2.48 -12.49 -13.48
C ASP A 270 3.38 -11.38 -12.94
N VAL A 271 3.99 -11.63 -11.78
CA VAL A 271 4.73 -10.64 -10.99
C VAL A 271 5.99 -11.28 -10.43
N LYS A 272 7.02 -10.46 -10.19
CA LYS A 272 8.32 -10.89 -9.70
C LYS A 272 8.77 -10.00 -8.54
N GLY A 273 9.74 -10.47 -7.76
CA GLY A 273 10.32 -9.72 -6.63
C GLY A 273 9.29 -9.44 -5.54
N GLU A 274 9.33 -8.24 -4.97
CA GLU A 274 8.46 -7.82 -3.85
C GLU A 274 6.96 -7.89 -4.20
N VAL A 275 6.60 -7.66 -5.47
CA VAL A 275 5.20 -7.75 -5.91
C VAL A 275 4.71 -9.20 -5.91
N LEU A 276 5.60 -10.17 -6.15
CA LEU A 276 5.26 -11.60 -6.01
C LEU A 276 5.01 -11.99 -4.55
N GLU A 277 5.80 -11.47 -3.64
CA GLU A 277 5.56 -11.66 -2.20
C GLU A 277 4.21 -11.05 -1.80
N LEU A 278 3.91 -9.82 -2.24
CA LEU A 278 2.62 -9.20 -2.02
C LEU A 278 1.45 -10.02 -2.59
N LYS A 279 1.59 -10.54 -3.82
CA LYS A 279 0.61 -11.44 -4.44
C LYS A 279 0.37 -12.69 -3.59
N ASN A 280 1.43 -13.32 -3.09
CA ASN A 280 1.33 -14.51 -2.27
C ASN A 280 0.65 -14.21 -0.93
N ILE A 281 0.99 -13.10 -0.28
CA ILE A 281 0.37 -12.67 0.98
C ILE A 281 -1.13 -12.39 0.79
N LEU A 282 -1.49 -11.64 -0.25
CA LEU A 282 -2.90 -11.34 -0.54
C LEU A 282 -3.69 -12.58 -0.90
N ASN A 283 -3.14 -13.48 -1.73
CA ASN A 283 -3.80 -14.74 -2.07
C ASN A 283 -3.95 -15.64 -0.84
N GLN A 284 -2.94 -15.71 0.03
CA GLN A 284 -3.01 -16.47 1.29
C GLN A 284 -4.05 -15.88 2.25
N MET A 285 -4.19 -14.55 2.30
CA MET A 285 -5.25 -13.89 3.06
C MET A 285 -6.63 -14.29 2.53
N VAL A 286 -6.84 -14.25 1.21
CA VAL A 286 -8.09 -14.71 0.57
C VAL A 286 -8.38 -16.17 0.91
N ASP A 287 -7.37 -17.05 0.82
CA ASP A 287 -7.52 -18.47 1.16
C ASP A 287 -7.91 -18.68 2.62
N SER A 288 -7.27 -17.94 3.53
CA SER A 288 -7.55 -18.03 4.97
C SER A 288 -8.98 -17.55 5.29
N LEU A 289 -9.43 -16.48 4.64
CA LEU A 289 -10.80 -15.97 4.76
C LEU A 289 -11.82 -16.99 4.25
N ASN A 290 -11.52 -17.62 3.11
CA ASN A 290 -12.43 -18.58 2.47
C ASN A 290 -12.61 -19.82 3.37
N ILE A 291 -11.50 -20.41 3.83
CA ILE A 291 -11.54 -21.55 4.75
C ILE A 291 -12.25 -21.17 6.06
N PHE A 292 -12.00 -19.99 6.60
CA PHE A 292 -12.69 -19.54 7.81
C PHE A 292 -14.19 -19.39 7.59
N GLY A 293 -14.61 -18.79 6.47
CA GLY A 293 -16.03 -18.63 6.12
C GLY A 293 -16.75 -19.97 5.96
N ASP A 294 -16.13 -20.91 5.24
CA ASP A 294 -16.63 -22.27 5.08
C ASP A 294 -16.78 -22.97 6.43
N GLU A 295 -15.77 -22.85 7.28
CA GLU A 295 -15.71 -23.56 8.55
C GLU A 295 -16.70 -23.02 9.59
N VAL A 296 -16.86 -21.70 9.67
CA VAL A 296 -17.89 -21.07 10.51
C VAL A 296 -19.28 -21.47 10.02
N THR A 297 -19.51 -21.48 8.70
CA THR A 297 -20.79 -21.90 8.12
C THR A 297 -21.08 -23.37 8.45
N ARG A 298 -20.08 -24.24 8.31
CA ARG A 298 -20.20 -25.67 8.62
C ARG A 298 -20.50 -25.91 10.09
N VAL A 299 -19.76 -25.29 11.02
CA VAL A 299 -19.99 -25.47 12.46
C VAL A 299 -21.35 -24.92 12.89
N ALA A 300 -21.77 -23.78 12.34
CA ALA A 300 -23.09 -23.21 12.61
C ALA A 300 -24.22 -24.14 12.14
N LEU A 301 -24.07 -24.78 10.98
CA LEU A 301 -25.04 -25.77 10.49
C LEU A 301 -25.01 -27.04 11.35
N GLU A 302 -23.85 -27.66 11.55
CA GLU A 302 -23.73 -28.93 12.28
C GLU A 302 -24.21 -28.81 13.73
N VAL A 303 -23.68 -27.84 14.48
CA VAL A 303 -23.96 -27.72 15.92
C VAL A 303 -25.25 -26.94 16.17
N GLY A 304 -25.50 -25.87 15.41
CA GLY A 304 -26.63 -24.98 15.63
C GLY A 304 -27.94 -25.44 14.99
N THR A 305 -27.89 -26.09 13.83
CA THR A 305 -29.10 -26.44 13.06
C THR A 305 -29.38 -27.94 13.01
N GLU A 306 -28.36 -28.74 12.70
CA GLU A 306 -28.50 -30.20 12.54
C GLU A 306 -28.42 -30.96 13.88
N GLY A 307 -27.94 -30.31 14.95
CA GLY A 307 -27.78 -30.93 16.26
C GLY A 307 -26.69 -32.00 16.32
N LYS A 308 -25.76 -32.02 15.36
CA LYS A 308 -24.55 -32.85 15.37
C LYS A 308 -23.54 -32.26 16.35
N LEU A 309 -23.74 -32.58 17.63
CA LEU A 309 -22.93 -32.06 18.73
C LEU A 309 -21.47 -32.57 18.68
N GLY A 310 -20.51 -31.66 18.79
CA GLY A 310 -19.07 -31.94 18.76
C GLY A 310 -18.32 -31.35 17.56
N GLY A 311 -19.03 -30.72 16.62
CA GLY A 311 -18.39 -29.98 15.52
C GLY A 311 -17.52 -28.83 16.04
N GLN A 312 -16.30 -28.73 15.50
CA GLN A 312 -15.35 -27.67 15.82
C GLN A 312 -14.73 -27.13 14.53
N ALA A 313 -14.46 -25.84 14.53
CA ALA A 313 -13.77 -25.12 13.49
C ALA A 313 -12.26 -25.42 13.51
N SER A 314 -11.73 -25.87 12.37
CA SER A 314 -10.32 -26.14 12.13
C SER A 314 -9.80 -25.31 10.96
N VAL A 315 -9.30 -24.12 11.27
CA VAL A 315 -8.70 -23.23 10.27
C VAL A 315 -7.17 -23.30 10.36
N PRO A 316 -6.46 -23.77 9.31
CA PRO A 316 -5.01 -23.94 9.34
C PRO A 316 -4.28 -22.60 9.37
N ASN A 317 -3.11 -22.55 10.01
CA ASN A 317 -2.19 -21.41 10.03
C ASN A 317 -2.76 -20.08 10.56
N VAL A 318 -3.85 -20.10 11.33
CA VAL A 318 -4.40 -18.89 11.96
C VAL A 318 -3.53 -18.38 13.11
N ARG A 319 -3.36 -17.06 13.17
CA ARG A 319 -2.67 -16.33 14.25
C ARG A 319 -3.42 -15.02 14.55
N GLY A 320 -3.16 -14.43 15.72
CA GLY A 320 -3.80 -13.19 16.17
C GLY A 320 -5.32 -13.30 16.16
N THR A 321 -6.00 -12.26 15.67
CA THR A 321 -7.47 -12.17 15.66
C THR A 321 -8.16 -13.38 15.02
N TRP A 322 -7.58 -13.97 13.97
CA TRP A 322 -8.15 -15.16 13.32
C TRP A 322 -8.18 -16.38 14.23
N LYS A 323 -7.12 -16.55 15.01
CA LYS A 323 -7.06 -17.62 16.01
C LYS A 323 -8.09 -17.36 17.11
N ASP A 324 -8.16 -16.13 17.61
CA ASP A 324 -9.10 -15.78 18.68
C ASP A 324 -10.57 -16.00 18.23
N LEU A 325 -10.91 -15.63 17.00
CA LEU A 325 -12.25 -15.88 16.44
C LEU A 325 -12.55 -17.37 16.30
N THR A 326 -11.59 -18.16 15.80
CA THR A 326 -11.73 -19.62 15.66
C THR A 326 -11.92 -20.28 17.02
N ASP A 327 -11.12 -19.88 18.02
CA ASP A 327 -11.20 -20.40 19.38
C ASP A 327 -12.55 -20.01 20.02
N ASN A 328 -13.05 -18.80 19.80
CA ASN A 328 -14.38 -18.37 20.28
C ASN A 328 -15.54 -19.17 19.67
N VAL A 329 -15.51 -19.45 18.36
CA VAL A 329 -16.50 -20.34 17.71
C VAL A 329 -16.43 -21.74 18.31
N ASN A 330 -15.23 -22.26 18.56
CA ASN A 330 -15.02 -23.56 19.19
C ASN A 330 -15.51 -23.60 20.64
N TYR A 331 -15.28 -22.54 21.42
CA TYR A 331 -15.82 -22.42 22.77
C TYR A 331 -17.34 -22.42 22.77
N MET A 332 -17.97 -21.66 21.85
CA MET A 332 -19.42 -21.65 21.70
C MET A 332 -19.96 -23.04 21.34
N ALA A 333 -19.38 -23.69 20.33
CA ALA A 333 -19.78 -25.02 19.88
C ALA A 333 -19.60 -26.10 20.96
N SER A 334 -18.50 -26.04 21.71
CA SER A 334 -18.20 -26.95 22.83
C SER A 334 -19.18 -26.75 23.99
N ASN A 335 -19.47 -25.50 24.35
CA ASN A 335 -20.45 -25.17 25.37
C ASN A 335 -21.83 -25.71 24.98
N LEU A 336 -22.33 -25.39 23.79
CA LEU A 336 -23.62 -25.91 23.30
C LEU A 336 -23.64 -27.44 23.29
N THR A 337 -22.56 -28.07 22.82
CA THR A 337 -22.42 -29.53 22.79
C THR A 337 -22.53 -30.14 24.18
N SER A 338 -21.77 -29.64 25.16
CA SER A 338 -21.80 -30.17 26.53
C SER A 338 -23.16 -29.94 27.20
N GLN A 339 -23.76 -28.77 26.99
CA GLN A 339 -25.04 -28.38 27.57
C GLN A 339 -26.19 -29.24 27.05
N VAL A 340 -26.34 -29.35 25.74
CA VAL A 340 -27.41 -30.15 25.12
C VAL A 340 -27.23 -31.64 25.40
N ARG A 341 -25.99 -32.14 25.44
CA ARG A 341 -25.70 -33.54 25.75
C ARG A 341 -26.04 -33.89 27.21
N ASP A 342 -25.79 -32.99 28.15
CA ASP A 342 -26.17 -33.20 29.56
C ASP A 342 -27.70 -33.24 29.73
N ILE A 343 -28.43 -32.33 29.04
CA ILE A 343 -29.90 -32.36 28.99
C ILE A 343 -30.39 -33.70 28.44
N ALA A 344 -29.83 -34.15 27.32
CA ALA A 344 -30.21 -35.41 26.70
C ALA A 344 -29.95 -36.63 27.60
N ASN A 345 -28.84 -36.63 28.35
CA ASN A 345 -28.52 -37.69 29.30
C ASN A 345 -29.57 -37.77 30.42
N VAL A 346 -29.92 -36.63 31.03
CA VAL A 346 -30.94 -36.57 32.09
C VAL A 346 -32.31 -36.96 31.55
N ALA A 347 -32.70 -36.44 30.39
CA ALA A 347 -33.99 -36.78 29.77
C ALA A 347 -34.08 -38.29 29.46
N ASN A 348 -33.01 -38.90 28.95
CA ASN A 348 -32.94 -40.34 28.71
C ASN A 348 -32.98 -41.16 30.01
N ALA A 349 -32.35 -40.69 31.08
CA ALA A 349 -32.40 -41.34 32.39
C ALA A 349 -33.82 -41.32 32.94
N VAL A 350 -34.47 -40.16 32.93
CA VAL A 350 -35.88 -40.00 33.34
C VAL A 350 -36.80 -40.89 32.50
N ALA A 351 -36.61 -40.96 31.18
CA ALA A 351 -37.41 -41.83 30.30
C ALA A 351 -37.24 -43.33 30.61
N LYS A 352 -36.09 -43.73 31.16
CA LYS A 352 -35.81 -45.11 31.62
C LYS A 352 -36.21 -45.35 33.08
N GLY A 353 -36.75 -44.34 33.76
CA GLY A 353 -37.10 -44.40 35.18
C GLY A 353 -35.91 -44.24 36.15
N ASP A 354 -34.72 -43.87 35.67
CA ASP A 354 -33.60 -43.49 36.53
C ASP A 354 -33.72 -42.02 36.92
N LEU A 355 -34.24 -41.78 38.13
CA LEU A 355 -34.48 -40.45 38.69
C LEU A 355 -33.32 -39.98 39.59
N THR A 356 -32.15 -40.63 39.48
CA THR A 356 -30.94 -40.22 40.22
C THR A 356 -30.05 -39.27 39.42
N GLN A 357 -30.21 -39.22 38.10
CA GLN A 357 -29.40 -38.38 37.21
C GLN A 357 -29.87 -36.94 37.20
N LYS A 358 -28.94 -36.01 37.36
CA LYS A 358 -29.18 -34.56 37.31
C LYS A 358 -28.22 -33.89 36.34
N MET A 359 -28.62 -32.73 35.85
CA MET A 359 -27.74 -31.87 35.09
C MET A 359 -26.62 -31.36 36.00
N THR A 360 -25.38 -31.53 35.56
CA THR A 360 -24.17 -31.17 36.31
C THR A 360 -23.34 -30.10 35.62
N VAL A 361 -23.47 -29.95 34.30
CA VAL A 361 -22.73 -28.97 33.49
C VAL A 361 -22.84 -27.54 34.05
N ASP A 362 -21.73 -26.79 34.04
CA ASP A 362 -21.73 -25.39 34.45
C ASP A 362 -22.38 -24.53 33.35
N VAL A 363 -23.45 -23.83 33.71
CA VAL A 363 -24.30 -23.05 32.81
C VAL A 363 -24.67 -21.73 33.45
N ARG A 364 -24.90 -20.72 32.61
CA ARG A 364 -25.26 -19.36 33.02
C ARG A 364 -26.44 -18.88 32.19
N GLY A 365 -27.10 -17.81 32.66
CA GLY A 365 -28.25 -17.22 31.99
C GLY A 365 -29.43 -18.20 31.88
N GLU A 366 -30.13 -18.17 30.75
CA GLU A 366 -31.33 -18.99 30.51
C GLU A 366 -31.08 -20.51 30.65
N LEU A 367 -29.85 -20.98 30.38
CA LEU A 367 -29.52 -22.39 30.57
C LEU A 367 -29.37 -22.79 32.04
N LEU A 368 -29.03 -21.84 32.93
CA LEU A 368 -29.05 -22.10 34.36
C LEU A 368 -30.48 -22.32 34.85
N ASP A 369 -31.42 -21.50 34.39
CA ASP A 369 -32.83 -21.65 34.72
C ASP A 369 -33.37 -22.99 34.19
N LEU A 370 -33.00 -23.35 32.96
CA LEU A 370 -33.34 -24.67 32.40
C LEU A 370 -32.78 -25.82 33.24
N LYS A 371 -31.51 -25.73 33.66
CA LYS A 371 -30.88 -26.72 34.55
C LYS A 371 -31.63 -26.85 35.88
N GLN A 372 -31.98 -25.73 36.50
CA GLN A 372 -32.71 -25.73 37.77
C GLN A 372 -34.09 -26.38 37.61
N ASN A 373 -34.84 -25.99 36.57
CA ASN A 373 -36.17 -26.53 36.29
C ASN A 373 -36.13 -28.04 36.00
N LEU A 374 -35.17 -28.51 35.19
CA LEU A 374 -35.02 -29.94 34.90
C LEU A 374 -34.61 -30.73 36.15
N ASN A 375 -33.68 -30.22 36.95
CA ASN A 375 -33.29 -30.88 38.20
C ASN A 375 -34.44 -30.93 39.22
N GLN A 376 -35.22 -29.85 39.33
CA GLN A 376 -36.41 -29.82 40.19
C GLN A 376 -37.49 -30.80 39.71
N MET A 377 -37.67 -30.95 38.40
CA MET A 377 -38.56 -31.96 37.81
C MET A 377 -38.11 -33.37 38.20
N VAL A 378 -36.82 -33.69 38.06
CA VAL A 378 -36.25 -34.98 38.47
C VAL A 378 -36.49 -35.24 39.97
N ASP A 379 -36.25 -34.24 40.82
CA ASP A 379 -36.49 -34.35 42.27
C ASP A 379 -37.96 -34.62 42.59
N SER A 380 -38.87 -33.91 41.92
CA SER A 380 -40.31 -34.06 42.12
C SER A 380 -40.79 -35.45 41.70
N LEU A 381 -40.28 -35.95 40.56
CA LEU A 381 -40.55 -37.30 40.07
C LEU A 381 -40.06 -38.37 41.06
N ASN A 382 -38.82 -38.21 41.57
CA ASN A 382 -38.21 -39.19 42.47
C ASN A 382 -38.98 -39.28 43.79
N LEU A 383 -39.38 -38.12 44.34
CA LEU A 383 -40.17 -38.05 45.56
C LEU A 383 -41.56 -38.67 45.39
N PHE A 384 -42.24 -38.34 44.28
CA PHE A 384 -43.54 -38.93 43.97
C PHE A 384 -43.46 -40.45 43.80
N ALA A 385 -42.47 -40.96 43.06
CA ALA A 385 -42.28 -42.40 42.88
C ALA A 385 -42.07 -43.10 44.23
N GLY A 386 -41.22 -42.54 45.11
CA GLY A 386 -41.01 -43.07 46.46
C GLY A 386 -42.28 -43.08 47.31
N GLU A 387 -43.06 -41.99 47.30
CA GLU A 387 -44.30 -41.89 48.07
C GLU A 387 -45.38 -42.85 47.57
N VAL A 388 -45.52 -43.03 46.25
CA VAL A 388 -46.46 -44.00 45.69
C VAL A 388 -46.04 -45.43 46.05
N THR A 389 -44.76 -45.78 45.93
CA THR A 389 -44.26 -47.10 46.34
C THR A 389 -44.49 -47.34 47.83
N ARG A 390 -44.23 -46.34 48.69
CA ARG A 390 -44.43 -46.43 50.14
C ARG A 390 -45.89 -46.67 50.49
N VAL A 391 -46.82 -45.87 49.95
CA VAL A 391 -48.26 -46.02 50.23
C VAL A 391 -48.80 -47.34 49.70
N ALA A 392 -48.37 -47.76 48.52
CA ALA A 392 -48.76 -49.05 47.95
C ALA A 392 -48.28 -50.22 48.84
N LEU A 393 -47.07 -50.13 49.40
CA LEU A 393 -46.55 -51.13 50.32
C LEU A 393 -47.30 -51.12 51.66
N GLU A 394 -47.40 -49.96 52.31
CA GLU A 394 -48.04 -49.81 53.63
C GLU A 394 -49.52 -50.24 53.61
N VAL A 395 -50.30 -49.66 52.70
CA VAL A 395 -51.77 -49.88 52.66
C VAL A 395 -52.12 -51.15 51.89
N GLY A 396 -51.42 -51.43 50.79
CA GLY A 396 -51.76 -52.54 49.89
C GLY A 396 -51.16 -53.89 50.29
N THR A 397 -49.94 -53.92 50.84
CA THR A 397 -49.22 -55.18 51.10
C THR A 397 -49.07 -55.47 52.60
N GLU A 398 -48.65 -54.49 53.39
CA GLU A 398 -48.40 -54.64 54.83
C GLU A 398 -49.67 -54.53 55.68
N GLY A 399 -50.77 -54.05 55.11
CA GLY A 399 -52.04 -53.84 55.82
C GLY A 399 -51.99 -52.74 56.89
N LYS A 400 -50.97 -51.86 56.85
CA LYS A 400 -50.87 -50.66 57.69
C LYS A 400 -51.81 -49.58 57.15
N LEU A 401 -53.09 -49.70 57.52
CA LEU A 401 -54.13 -48.82 57.05
C LEU A 401 -53.98 -47.38 57.59
N GLY A 402 -54.14 -46.38 56.72
CA GLY A 402 -54.04 -44.96 57.04
C GLY A 402 -52.86 -44.24 56.40
N GLY A 403 -51.97 -44.95 55.70
CA GLY A 403 -50.88 -44.35 54.94
C GLY A 403 -51.38 -43.45 53.81
N GLN A 404 -50.81 -42.24 53.71
CA GLN A 404 -51.09 -41.27 52.65
C GLN A 404 -49.77 -40.75 52.07
N ALA A 405 -49.76 -40.52 50.76
CA ALA A 405 -48.66 -39.91 50.02
C ALA A 405 -48.63 -38.42 50.33
N SER A 406 -47.45 -37.91 50.68
CA SER A 406 -47.22 -36.49 50.95
C SER A 406 -46.10 -35.99 50.06
N VAL A 407 -46.45 -35.42 48.92
CA VAL A 407 -45.48 -34.83 47.98
C VAL A 407 -45.55 -33.29 48.10
N PRO A 408 -44.56 -32.61 48.69
CA PRO A 408 -44.52 -31.16 48.81
C PRO A 408 -44.43 -30.46 47.45
N ASN A 409 -45.02 -29.26 47.36
CA ASN A 409 -44.93 -28.36 46.21
C ASN A 409 -45.45 -28.94 44.87
N VAL A 410 -46.36 -29.92 44.90
CA VAL A 410 -47.03 -30.43 43.69
C VAL A 410 -48.19 -29.54 43.25
N ALA A 411 -48.31 -29.33 41.95
CA ALA A 411 -49.40 -28.60 41.31
C ALA A 411 -49.82 -29.29 40.00
N GLY A 412 -51.03 -28.96 39.52
CA GLY A 412 -51.60 -29.54 38.30
C GLY A 412 -51.72 -31.07 38.40
N VAL A 413 -51.35 -31.78 37.33
CA VAL A 413 -51.47 -33.24 37.22
C VAL A 413 -50.79 -33.97 38.37
N TRP A 414 -49.66 -33.46 38.88
CA TRP A 414 -48.96 -34.08 40.01
C TRP A 414 -49.80 -34.08 41.28
N LYS A 415 -50.50 -32.97 41.55
CA LYS A 415 -51.40 -32.86 42.69
C LYS A 415 -52.59 -33.79 42.52
N ASP A 416 -53.20 -33.82 41.34
CA ASP A 416 -54.34 -34.69 41.06
C ASP A 416 -53.98 -36.17 41.24
N LEU A 417 -52.79 -36.59 40.79
CA LEU A 417 -52.31 -37.96 40.98
C LEU A 417 -52.07 -38.30 42.46
N THR A 418 -51.42 -37.41 43.22
CA THR A 418 -51.24 -37.60 44.67
C THR A 418 -52.58 -37.70 45.39
N ASP A 419 -53.53 -36.81 45.07
CA ASP A 419 -54.86 -36.79 45.67
C ASP A 419 -55.65 -38.07 45.32
N ASN A 420 -55.52 -38.59 44.10
CA ASN A 420 -56.13 -39.87 43.70
C ASN A 420 -55.52 -41.08 44.43
N VAL A 421 -54.19 -41.14 44.60
CA VAL A 421 -53.53 -42.20 45.39
C VAL A 421 -53.99 -42.15 46.85
N ASN A 422 -54.09 -40.95 47.42
CA ASN A 422 -54.60 -40.74 48.77
C ASN A 422 -56.07 -41.11 48.91
N PHE A 423 -56.89 -40.79 47.92
CA PHE A 423 -58.29 -41.18 47.89
C PHE A 423 -58.45 -42.71 47.85
N MET A 424 -57.67 -43.38 47.01
CA MET A 424 -57.66 -44.85 46.95
C MET A 424 -57.20 -45.46 48.28
N ALA A 425 -56.08 -44.98 48.84
CA ALA A 425 -55.52 -45.49 50.09
C ALA A 425 -56.46 -45.28 51.30
N SER A 426 -57.10 -44.11 51.38
CA SER A 426 -58.09 -43.81 52.42
C SER A 426 -59.37 -44.62 52.25
N SER A 427 -59.84 -44.80 51.02
CA SER A 427 -60.99 -45.67 50.74
C SER A 427 -60.70 -47.09 51.20
N LEU A 428 -59.61 -47.72 50.75
CA LEU A 428 -59.23 -49.07 51.19
C LEU A 428 -59.06 -49.16 52.71
N THR A 429 -58.46 -48.15 53.33
CA THR A 429 -58.32 -48.06 54.80
C THR A 429 -59.67 -48.09 55.51
N LEU A 430 -60.63 -47.26 55.10
CA LEU A 430 -61.96 -47.22 55.71
C LEU A 430 -62.70 -48.55 55.52
N GLN A 431 -62.65 -49.09 54.29
CA GLN A 431 -63.36 -50.31 53.91
C GLN A 431 -62.85 -51.52 54.70
N VAL A 432 -61.54 -51.74 54.74
CA VAL A 432 -60.94 -52.88 55.46
C VAL A 432 -61.06 -52.71 56.98
N ARG A 433 -60.91 -51.48 57.50
CA ARG A 433 -61.01 -51.22 58.95
C ARG A 433 -62.43 -51.44 59.47
N ASP A 434 -63.46 -51.04 58.74
CA ASP A 434 -64.87 -51.29 59.13
C ASP A 434 -65.17 -52.79 59.20
N ILE A 435 -64.74 -53.54 58.17
CA ILE A 435 -64.84 -55.00 58.14
C ILE A 435 -64.12 -55.64 59.33
N ALA A 436 -62.88 -55.23 59.60
CA ALA A 436 -62.08 -55.77 60.70
C ALA A 436 -62.72 -55.49 62.08
N ASN A 437 -63.30 -54.30 62.27
CA ASN A 437 -64.01 -53.94 63.50
C ASN A 437 -65.22 -54.85 63.73
N VAL A 438 -66.04 -55.09 62.71
CA VAL A 438 -67.22 -55.96 62.79
C VAL A 438 -66.81 -57.41 63.02
N ALA A 439 -65.80 -57.91 62.31
CA ALA A 439 -65.26 -59.26 62.53
C ALA A 439 -64.73 -59.43 63.97
N THR A 440 -64.07 -58.40 64.52
CA THR A 440 -63.60 -58.39 65.91
C THR A 440 -64.75 -58.37 66.92
N ALA A 441 -65.81 -57.60 66.65
CA ALA A 441 -67.00 -57.56 67.50
C ALA A 441 -67.70 -58.93 67.54
N VAL A 442 -67.89 -59.54 66.37
CA VAL A 442 -68.44 -60.89 66.23
C VAL A 442 -67.60 -61.92 66.98
N ALA A 443 -66.27 -61.87 66.85
CA ALA A 443 -65.36 -62.76 67.58
C ALA A 443 -65.42 -62.60 69.11
N LYS A 444 -65.77 -61.40 69.59
CA LYS A 444 -66.00 -61.11 71.02
C LYS A 444 -67.43 -61.42 71.48
N GLY A 445 -68.28 -61.92 70.60
CA GLY A 445 -69.68 -62.27 70.88
C GLY A 445 -70.68 -61.11 70.75
N ASP A 446 -70.25 -59.92 70.30
CA ASP A 446 -71.15 -58.81 70.00
C ASP A 446 -71.66 -58.91 68.55
N LEU A 447 -72.86 -59.47 68.41
CA LEU A 447 -73.55 -59.68 67.13
C LEU A 447 -74.46 -58.52 66.74
N SER A 448 -74.37 -57.38 67.45
CA SER A 448 -75.12 -56.16 67.10
C SER A 448 -74.43 -55.32 66.02
N GLN A 449 -73.13 -55.51 65.81
CA GLN A 449 -72.34 -54.74 64.86
C GLN A 449 -72.49 -55.27 63.43
N LYS A 450 -72.65 -54.36 62.47
CA LYS A 450 -72.69 -54.67 61.03
C LYS A 450 -71.73 -53.76 60.28
N VAL A 451 -71.25 -54.22 59.13
CA VAL A 451 -70.45 -53.39 58.22
C VAL A 451 -71.39 -52.34 57.63
N THR A 452 -71.09 -51.06 57.86
CA THR A 452 -71.97 -49.95 57.48
C THR A 452 -71.43 -49.13 56.32
N VAL A 453 -70.11 -49.10 56.13
CA VAL A 453 -69.45 -48.32 55.07
C VAL A 453 -69.99 -48.71 53.68
N GLU A 454 -70.15 -47.72 52.80
CA GLU A 454 -70.52 -47.96 51.40
C GLU A 454 -69.38 -48.63 50.64
N LEU A 455 -69.59 -49.88 50.24
CA LEU A 455 -68.65 -50.69 49.48
C LEU A 455 -69.19 -50.89 48.07
N LYS A 456 -68.30 -51.06 47.09
CA LYS A 456 -68.63 -51.35 45.68
C LYS A 456 -67.79 -52.53 45.20
N GLY A 457 -68.27 -53.22 44.17
CA GLY A 457 -67.60 -54.40 43.61
C GLY A 457 -67.49 -55.55 44.62
N GLU A 458 -66.39 -56.30 44.58
CA GLU A 458 -66.17 -57.49 45.42
C GLU A 458 -66.23 -57.19 46.93
N LEU A 459 -65.88 -55.98 47.34
CA LEU A 459 -65.98 -55.57 48.74
C LEU A 459 -67.44 -55.45 49.21
N LEU A 460 -68.38 -55.10 48.33
CA LEU A 460 -69.81 -55.09 48.66
C LEU A 460 -70.30 -56.50 48.95
N ASP A 461 -69.93 -57.46 48.12
CA ASP A 461 -70.29 -58.87 48.29
C ASP A 461 -69.71 -59.40 49.61
N LEU A 462 -68.46 -59.05 49.93
CA LEU A 462 -67.85 -59.38 51.22
C LEU A 462 -68.63 -58.80 52.40
N LYS A 463 -69.06 -57.53 52.33
CA LYS A 463 -69.92 -56.92 53.34
C LYS A 463 -71.26 -57.65 53.49
N GLN A 464 -71.91 -58.00 52.38
CA GLN A 464 -73.19 -58.72 52.41
C GLN A 464 -73.03 -60.09 53.06
N ASN A 465 -72.02 -60.85 52.66
CA ASN A 465 -71.70 -62.16 53.23
C ASN A 465 -71.38 -62.07 54.73
N LEU A 466 -70.57 -61.09 55.15
CA LEU A 466 -70.25 -60.88 56.57
C LEU A 466 -71.49 -60.49 57.38
N ASN A 467 -72.30 -59.54 56.88
CA ASN A 467 -73.52 -59.13 57.57
C ASN A 467 -74.54 -60.28 57.67
N GLN A 468 -74.68 -61.10 56.61
CA GLN A 468 -75.53 -62.29 56.63
C GLN A 468 -74.99 -63.33 57.62
N MET A 469 -73.67 -63.51 57.73
CA MET A 469 -73.05 -64.36 58.74
C MET A 469 -73.34 -63.84 60.15
N VAL A 470 -73.24 -62.53 60.42
CA VAL A 470 -73.62 -61.94 61.71
C VAL A 470 -75.08 -62.22 62.03
N ASP A 471 -75.99 -62.02 61.07
CA ASP A 471 -77.42 -62.30 61.24
C ASP A 471 -77.68 -63.79 61.55
N SER A 472 -77.00 -64.70 60.83
CA SER A 472 -77.12 -66.15 61.03
C SER A 472 -76.61 -66.57 62.41
N LEU A 473 -75.46 -66.02 62.85
CA LEU A 473 -74.91 -66.29 64.18
C LEU A 473 -75.81 -65.72 65.28
N ASN A 474 -76.44 -64.57 65.07
CA ASN A 474 -77.33 -63.95 66.05
C ASN A 474 -78.61 -64.78 66.24
N LEU A 475 -79.18 -65.27 65.14
CA LEU A 475 -80.29 -66.24 65.16
C LEU A 475 -79.89 -67.54 65.88
N PHE A 476 -78.72 -68.09 65.55
CA PHE A 476 -78.23 -69.31 66.20
C PHE A 476 -77.99 -69.11 67.70
N ALA A 477 -77.37 -68.00 68.12
CA ALA A 477 -77.17 -67.68 69.53
C ALA A 477 -78.51 -67.54 70.27
N GLY A 478 -79.50 -66.91 69.64
CA GLY A 478 -80.87 -66.84 70.15
C GLY A 478 -81.52 -68.22 70.32
N GLU A 479 -81.37 -69.08 69.32
CA GLU A 479 -81.94 -70.44 69.33
C GLU A 479 -81.24 -71.35 70.35
N VAL A 480 -79.92 -71.26 70.50
CA VAL A 480 -79.17 -71.97 71.55
C VAL A 480 -79.59 -71.47 72.92
N THR A 481 -79.82 -70.17 73.10
CA THR A 481 -80.33 -69.62 74.36
C THR A 481 -81.74 -70.14 74.65
N ARG A 482 -82.62 -70.20 73.64
CA ARG A 482 -83.96 -70.78 73.74
C ARG A 482 -83.91 -72.27 74.11
N VAL A 483 -83.11 -73.07 73.42
CA VAL A 483 -82.94 -74.51 73.70
C VAL A 483 -82.28 -74.73 75.06
N ALA A 484 -81.30 -73.92 75.46
CA ALA A 484 -80.70 -74.01 76.79
C ALA A 484 -81.69 -73.68 77.91
N LEU A 485 -82.63 -72.73 77.68
CA LEU A 485 -83.73 -72.45 78.60
C LEU A 485 -84.76 -73.61 78.63
N GLU A 486 -85.14 -74.15 77.46
CA GLU A 486 -86.09 -75.26 77.36
C GLU A 486 -85.56 -76.57 78.00
N VAL A 487 -84.26 -76.86 77.83
CA VAL A 487 -83.61 -78.07 78.35
C VAL A 487 -83.13 -77.88 79.79
N GLY A 488 -82.61 -76.70 80.15
CA GLY A 488 -81.96 -76.43 81.44
C GLY A 488 -82.91 -75.95 82.54
N THR A 489 -83.98 -75.22 82.21
CA THR A 489 -84.92 -74.68 83.22
C THR A 489 -86.33 -75.26 83.13
N GLU A 490 -86.79 -75.72 81.96
CA GLU A 490 -88.16 -76.24 81.79
C GLU A 490 -88.27 -77.77 81.76
N GLY A 491 -87.14 -78.51 81.76
CA GLY A 491 -87.11 -79.95 81.96
C GLY A 491 -87.85 -80.77 80.89
N LYS A 492 -87.95 -80.28 79.65
CA LYS A 492 -88.47 -81.04 78.51
C LYS A 492 -87.34 -81.57 77.66
N LEU A 493 -86.88 -82.79 77.96
CA LEU A 493 -86.09 -83.59 77.02
C LEU A 493 -87.06 -84.44 76.21
N GLY A 494 -87.24 -84.10 74.93
CA GLY A 494 -88.12 -84.84 74.03
C GLY A 494 -87.39 -85.27 72.76
N GLY A 495 -87.40 -86.58 72.51
CA GLY A 495 -87.29 -87.21 71.18
C GLY A 495 -85.93 -87.76 70.82
#